data_AF-A0A7V2KMI4-F1
#
_entry.id   AF-A0A7V2KMI4-F1
#
_cell.length_a   1.000
_cell.length_b   1.000
_cell.length_c   1.000
_cell.angle_alpha   90.00
_cell.angle_beta   90.00
_cell.angle_gamma   90.00
#
_symmetry.space_group_name_H-M   'P 1'
#
loop_
_entity.id
_entity.type
_entity.pdbx_description
1 polymer ?
#
loop_
_entity_poly.entity_id
_entity_poly.type
_entity_poly.pdbx_seq_one_letter_code
_entity_poly.pdbx_strand_id
1 'polypeptide(L)'
;MTARHLEKRLFQGEVSDLAEAAFIASGVATRAELEDCLSLFDGLRRQIAEEISPGDDVTRLRELFNWLWRTKPRRYRQGGNFRLGDVLRAQLAPDVLEVGNCLGLTLLYNCLAQRLGLRMKAVYLEVAFDGQPHVFSSYRAGEVAIDIEHILPDGFDYKGHLGNPLRVEWDEAGLLADIYHSRGNLFFESRRFGDAVKLYQKALRLNLKHNQARLNMGLALAELGRTREAARLLQEPP
;
A
#
# COMPACT_ATOMS: atom_id res chain seq x y z
N MET A 1 -2.00 24.70 2.98
CA MET A 1 -3.01 23.71 3.41
C MET A 1 -2.42 22.85 4.51
N THR A 2 -3.20 22.50 5.54
CA THR A 2 -2.76 21.68 6.67
C THR A 2 -3.04 20.19 6.42
N ALA A 3 -2.44 19.29 7.21
CA ALA A 3 -2.64 17.84 7.09
C ALA A 3 -4.11 17.43 7.11
N ARG A 4 -4.90 18.06 7.98
CA ARG A 4 -6.35 17.83 8.09
C ARG A 4 -7.10 18.16 6.80
N HIS A 5 -6.63 19.16 6.04
CA HIS A 5 -7.25 19.52 4.77
C HIS A 5 -6.93 18.50 3.68
N LEU A 6 -5.68 18.02 3.59
CA LEU A 6 -5.30 16.97 2.64
C LEU A 6 -6.04 15.66 2.89
N GLU A 7 -6.11 15.21 4.15
CA GLU A 7 -6.88 14.02 4.50
C GLU A 7 -8.37 14.20 4.21
N LYS A 8 -8.93 15.39 4.47
CA LYS A 8 -10.32 15.67 4.13
C LYS A 8 -10.58 15.46 2.63
N ARG A 9 -9.71 15.98 1.75
CA ARG A 9 -9.80 15.78 0.30
C ARG A 9 -9.78 14.29 -0.06
N LEU A 10 -8.84 13.52 0.49
CA LEU A 10 -8.76 12.07 0.29
C LEU A 10 -10.08 11.38 0.63
N PHE A 11 -10.64 11.64 1.82
CA PHE A 11 -11.90 11.02 2.24
C PHE A 11 -13.16 11.53 1.52
N GLN A 12 -13.04 12.63 0.78
CA GLN A 12 -14.12 13.16 -0.07
C GLN A 12 -13.97 12.70 -1.54
N GLY A 13 -12.92 11.95 -1.87
CA GLY A 13 -12.62 11.57 -3.25
C GLY A 13 -12.14 12.74 -4.12
N GLU A 14 -11.64 13.81 -3.50
CA GLU A 14 -11.14 15.02 -4.17
C GLU A 14 -9.62 14.95 -4.45
N VAL A 15 -9.06 13.75 -4.47
CA VAL A 15 -7.68 13.45 -4.89
C VAL A 15 -7.67 13.00 -6.34
N SER A 16 -6.60 13.33 -7.06
CA SER A 16 -6.50 13.08 -8.49
C SER A 16 -6.31 11.61 -8.84
N ASP A 17 -5.55 10.87 -8.03
CA ASP A 17 -5.17 9.49 -8.30
C ASP A 17 -4.67 8.75 -7.03
N LEU A 18 -4.27 7.49 -7.20
CA LEU A 18 -3.78 6.65 -6.10
C LEU A 18 -2.46 7.17 -5.53
N ALA A 19 -1.57 7.77 -6.32
CA ALA A 19 -0.29 8.27 -5.84
C ALA A 19 -0.49 9.45 -4.87
N GLU A 20 -1.33 10.44 -5.22
CA GLU A 20 -1.70 11.53 -4.32
C GLU A 20 -2.33 10.98 -3.04
N ALA A 21 -3.29 10.06 -3.16
CA ALA A 21 -3.94 9.44 -2.01
C ALA A 21 -2.95 8.67 -1.12
N ALA A 22 -2.03 7.93 -1.73
CA ALA A 22 -1.03 7.12 -1.04
C ALA A 22 -0.01 7.98 -0.28
N PHE A 23 0.41 9.12 -0.82
CA PHE A 23 1.27 10.06 -0.11
C PHE A 23 0.57 10.64 1.13
N ILE A 24 -0.69 11.05 0.99
CA ILE A 24 -1.50 11.57 2.11
C ILE A 24 -1.70 10.47 3.16
N ALA A 25 -2.08 9.25 2.75
CA ALA A 25 -2.24 8.11 3.64
C ALA A 25 -0.93 7.72 4.33
N SER A 26 0.21 7.88 3.66
CA SER A 26 1.57 7.67 4.20
C SER A 26 1.98 8.71 5.24
N GLY A 27 1.24 9.82 5.36
CA GLY A 27 1.45 10.83 6.40
C GLY A 27 2.01 12.16 5.93
N VAL A 28 2.02 12.43 4.61
CA VAL A 28 2.34 13.76 4.08
C VAL A 28 1.37 14.79 4.67
N ALA A 29 1.92 15.83 5.29
CA ALA A 29 1.17 16.73 6.16
C ALA A 29 0.98 18.13 5.55
N THR A 30 1.79 18.48 4.55
CA THR A 30 1.74 19.81 3.92
C THR A 30 1.59 19.70 2.41
N ARG A 31 1.07 20.77 1.81
CA ARG A 31 0.96 20.87 0.34
C ARG A 31 2.33 20.87 -0.34
N ALA A 32 3.31 21.55 0.24
CA ALA A 32 4.67 21.58 -0.29
C ALA A 32 5.30 20.17 -0.30
N GLU A 33 5.21 19.43 0.81
CA GLU A 33 5.67 18.03 0.87
C GLU A 33 4.98 17.14 -0.16
N LEU A 34 3.67 17.35 -0.40
CA LEU A 34 2.92 16.59 -1.39
C LEU A 34 3.38 16.91 -2.81
N GLU A 35 3.57 18.19 -3.13
CA GLU A 35 4.10 18.65 -4.42
C GLU A 35 5.51 18.08 -4.68
N ASP A 36 6.38 18.07 -3.66
CA ASP A 36 7.72 17.47 -3.75
C ASP A 36 7.66 15.96 -4.01
N CYS A 37 6.80 15.23 -3.27
CA CYS A 37 6.63 13.80 -3.45
C CYS A 37 6.09 13.44 -4.83
N LEU A 38 5.10 14.20 -5.34
CA LEU A 38 4.55 14.00 -6.68
C LEU A 38 5.58 14.33 -7.77
N SER A 39 6.38 15.38 -7.58
CA SER A 39 7.47 15.72 -8.50
C SER A 39 8.52 14.61 -8.60
N LEU A 40 8.94 14.05 -7.45
CA LEU A 40 9.85 12.89 -7.43
C LEU A 40 9.23 11.66 -8.11
N PHE A 41 7.94 11.42 -7.87
CA PHE A 41 7.22 10.30 -8.45
C PHE A 41 7.11 10.43 -9.97
N ASP A 42 6.78 11.62 -10.48
CA ASP A 42 6.76 11.91 -11.91
C ASP A 42 8.15 11.81 -12.54
N GLY A 43 9.21 12.13 -11.80
CA GLY A 43 10.59 11.91 -12.20
C GLY A 43 10.91 10.43 -12.43
N LEU A 44 10.61 9.57 -11.45
CA LEU A 44 10.75 8.11 -11.56
C LEU A 44 9.93 7.57 -12.75
N ARG A 45 8.68 8.01 -12.89
CA ARG A 45 7.80 7.59 -13.97
C ARG A 45 8.37 7.93 -15.34
N ARG A 46 9.00 9.11 -15.51
CA ARG A 46 9.66 9.49 -16.77
C ARG A 46 10.83 8.57 -17.11
N GLN A 47 11.71 8.28 -16.14
CA GLN A 47 12.82 7.35 -16.34
C GLN A 47 12.33 5.97 -16.80
N ILE A 48 11.28 5.45 -16.16
CA ILE A 48 10.67 4.18 -16.58
C ILE A 48 10.11 4.29 -18.00
N ALA A 49 9.34 5.34 -18.29
CA ALA A 49 8.68 5.52 -19.59
C ALA A 49 9.66 5.64 -20.77
N GLU A 50 10.88 6.11 -20.53
CA GLU A 50 11.96 6.18 -21.54
C GLU A 50 12.56 4.81 -21.87
N GLU A 51 12.47 3.85 -20.96
CA GLU A 51 13.11 2.53 -21.08
C GLU A 51 12.13 1.38 -21.38
N ILE A 52 10.85 1.51 -21.03
CA ILE A 52 9.88 0.46 -21.28
C ILE A 52 9.37 0.49 -22.72
N SER A 53 9.30 -0.69 -23.35
CA SER A 53 8.76 -0.80 -24.71
C SER A 53 7.23 -0.55 -24.72
N PRO A 54 6.68 0.06 -25.78
CA PRO A 54 5.24 0.07 -26.00
C PRO A 54 4.77 -1.37 -26.23
N GLY A 55 3.52 -1.66 -25.86
CA GLY A 55 2.95 -3.00 -25.99
C GLY A 55 1.55 -3.07 -25.40
N ASP A 56 1.03 -4.29 -25.31
CA ASP A 56 -0.20 -4.53 -24.56
C ASP A 56 0.02 -4.31 -23.05
N ASP A 57 -1.08 -4.35 -22.30
CA ASP A 57 -1.06 -4.09 -20.86
C ASP A 57 -0.13 -5.05 -20.11
N VAL A 58 -0.07 -6.32 -20.52
CA VAL A 58 0.76 -7.35 -19.88
C VAL A 58 2.24 -7.07 -20.11
N THR A 59 2.62 -6.71 -21.34
CA THR A 59 3.99 -6.28 -21.68
C THR A 59 4.37 -5.06 -20.86
N ARG A 60 3.52 -4.03 -20.78
CA ARG A 60 3.84 -2.79 -20.04
C ARG A 60 4.00 -3.05 -18.54
N LEU A 61 3.16 -3.91 -17.95
CA LEU A 61 3.29 -4.33 -16.56
C LEU A 61 4.59 -5.11 -16.31
N ARG A 62 4.95 -6.01 -17.24
CA ARG A 62 6.18 -6.81 -17.14
C ARG A 62 7.43 -5.94 -17.23
N GLU A 63 7.45 -4.99 -18.17
CA GLU A 63 8.57 -4.07 -18.33
C GLU A 63 8.71 -3.15 -17.11
N LEU A 64 7.61 -2.65 -16.54
CA LEU A 64 7.61 -1.91 -15.28
C LEU A 64 8.21 -2.76 -14.14
N PHE A 65 7.79 -4.02 -14.01
CA PHE A 65 8.30 -4.94 -13.00
C PHE A 65 9.80 -5.19 -13.16
N ASN A 66 10.23 -5.51 -14.38
CA ASN A 66 11.63 -5.76 -14.73
C ASN A 66 12.51 -4.54 -14.47
N TRP A 67 12.05 -3.34 -14.81
CA TRP A 67 12.78 -2.09 -14.56
C TRP A 67 13.04 -1.89 -13.07
N LEU A 68 12.01 -2.09 -12.23
CA LEU A 68 12.12 -1.92 -10.79
C LEU A 68 13.09 -2.94 -10.15
N TRP A 69 13.09 -4.19 -10.61
CA TRP A 69 14.00 -5.23 -10.13
C TRP A 69 15.44 -5.05 -10.65
N ARG A 70 15.61 -4.66 -11.91
CA ARG A 70 16.93 -4.37 -12.48
C ARG A 70 17.63 -3.22 -11.74
N THR A 71 16.89 -2.17 -11.40
CA THR A 71 17.45 -1.02 -10.66
C THR A 71 17.66 -1.32 -9.17
N LYS A 72 16.84 -2.20 -8.57
CA LYS A 72 16.92 -2.59 -7.16
C LYS A 72 16.76 -4.11 -6.97
N PRO A 73 17.79 -4.92 -7.22
CA PRO A 73 17.68 -6.38 -7.15
C PRO A 73 17.54 -6.93 -5.73
N ARG A 74 17.80 -6.12 -4.69
CA ARG A 74 17.62 -6.46 -3.27
C ARG A 74 16.52 -5.64 -2.62
N ARG A 75 15.49 -5.29 -3.38
CA ARG A 75 14.46 -4.32 -2.99
C ARG A 75 13.60 -4.71 -1.79
N TYR A 76 13.44 -5.99 -1.49
CA TYR A 76 12.57 -6.44 -0.41
C TYR A 76 13.32 -6.52 0.92
N ARG A 77 12.70 -5.97 1.97
CA ARG A 77 13.10 -6.16 3.37
C ARG A 77 11.86 -6.35 4.24
N GLN A 78 11.82 -7.43 5.02
CA GLN A 78 10.79 -7.63 6.04
C GLN A 78 10.86 -6.50 7.09
N GLY A 79 9.70 -5.91 7.42
CA GLY A 79 9.64 -4.74 8.29
C GLY A 79 10.26 -3.46 7.69
N GLY A 80 10.60 -3.46 6.39
CA GLY A 80 11.08 -2.30 5.66
C GLY A 80 9.99 -1.24 5.40
N ASN A 81 10.32 -0.25 4.57
CA ASN A 81 9.44 0.89 4.29
C ASN A 81 8.11 0.44 3.66
N PHE A 82 7.01 0.99 4.17
CA PHE A 82 5.68 0.87 3.55
C PHE A 82 5.09 2.22 3.12
N ARG A 83 5.63 3.34 3.62
CA ARG A 83 5.19 4.69 3.28
C ARG A 83 5.71 5.03 1.89
N LEU A 84 4.82 5.47 0.98
CA LEU A 84 5.17 5.67 -0.42
C LEU A 84 6.35 6.63 -0.61
N GLY A 85 6.43 7.71 0.18
CA GLY A 85 7.55 8.65 0.11
C GLY A 85 8.90 8.02 0.45
N ASP A 86 8.95 7.13 1.44
CA ASP A 86 10.19 6.46 1.86
C ASP A 86 10.59 5.36 0.87
N VAL A 87 9.60 4.61 0.39
CA VAL A 87 9.76 3.62 -0.69
C VAL A 87 10.28 4.28 -1.96
N LEU A 88 9.72 5.42 -2.37
CA LEU A 88 10.13 6.16 -3.55
C LEU A 88 11.57 6.68 -3.43
N ARG A 89 11.91 7.29 -2.30
CA ARG A 89 13.29 7.75 -2.06
C ARG A 89 14.28 6.59 -2.07
N ALA A 90 13.94 5.46 -1.45
CA ALA A 90 14.79 4.27 -1.46
C ALA A 90 14.95 3.67 -2.87
N GLN A 91 13.90 3.70 -3.71
CA GLN A 91 13.98 3.28 -5.11
C GLN A 91 14.94 4.15 -5.93
N LEU A 92 14.99 5.46 -5.65
CA LEU A 92 15.82 6.43 -6.38
C LEU A 92 17.26 6.56 -5.83
N ALA A 93 17.48 6.27 -4.54
CA ALA A 93 18.77 6.49 -3.88
C ALA A 93 19.82 5.44 -4.30
N PRO A 94 20.96 5.79 -4.92
CA PRO A 94 21.89 4.81 -5.51
C PRO A 94 22.56 3.89 -4.48
N ASP A 95 22.73 4.35 -3.25
CA ASP A 95 23.40 3.70 -2.14
C ASP A 95 22.49 2.82 -1.28
N VAL A 96 21.17 2.93 -1.46
CA VAL A 96 20.17 2.13 -0.73
C VAL A 96 19.86 0.85 -1.49
N LEU A 97 20.10 -0.32 -0.88
CA LEU A 97 19.83 -1.61 -1.54
C LEU A 97 18.36 -2.03 -1.43
N GLU A 98 17.78 -1.86 -0.24
CA GLU A 98 16.44 -2.29 0.11
C GLU A 98 15.45 -1.14 -0.04
N VAL A 99 14.31 -1.40 -0.67
CA VAL A 99 13.32 -0.37 -1.03
C VAL A 99 12.16 -0.35 -0.05
N GLY A 100 11.58 -1.52 0.24
CA GLY A 100 10.40 -1.60 1.10
C GLY A 100 9.98 -3.02 1.46
N ASN A 101 8.92 -3.12 2.26
CA ASN A 101 8.23 -4.37 2.53
C ASN A 101 7.15 -4.66 1.46
N CYS A 102 6.42 -5.77 1.60
CA CYS A 102 5.38 -6.17 0.63
C CYS A 102 4.34 -5.06 0.37
N LEU A 103 3.87 -4.37 1.42
CA LEU A 103 2.90 -3.28 1.30
C LEU A 103 3.48 -2.07 0.55
N GLY A 104 4.69 -1.64 0.89
CA GLY A 104 5.35 -0.51 0.22
C GLY A 104 5.62 -0.76 -1.26
N LEU A 105 6.12 -1.96 -1.58
CA LEU A 105 6.42 -2.34 -2.97
C LEU A 105 5.15 -2.50 -3.81
N THR A 106 4.10 -3.11 -3.24
CA THR A 106 2.77 -3.22 -3.88
C THR A 106 2.17 -1.84 -4.14
N LEU A 107 2.26 -0.94 -3.16
CA LEU A 107 1.77 0.43 -3.29
C LEU A 107 2.49 1.20 -4.40
N LEU A 108 3.84 1.15 -4.43
CA LEU A 108 4.63 1.78 -5.48
C LEU A 108 4.26 1.26 -6.87
N TYR A 109 4.16 -0.06 -7.01
CA TYR A 109 3.82 -0.69 -8.29
C TYR A 109 2.43 -0.29 -8.77
N ASN A 110 1.42 -0.35 -7.89
CA ASN A 110 0.05 0.02 -8.24
C ASN A 110 -0.06 1.51 -8.62
N CYS A 111 0.66 2.40 -7.95
CA CYS A 111 0.71 3.82 -8.33
C CYS A 111 1.31 4.01 -9.72
N LEU A 112 2.44 3.34 -10.02
CA LEU A 112 3.11 3.45 -11.32
C LEU A 112 2.24 2.85 -12.44
N ALA A 113 1.64 1.69 -12.21
CA ALA A 113 0.72 1.05 -13.15
C ALA A 113 -0.50 1.92 -13.45
N GLN A 114 -1.11 2.56 -12.43
CA GLN A 114 -2.23 3.48 -12.64
C GLN A 114 -1.86 4.64 -13.56
N ARG A 115 -0.64 5.19 -13.43
CA ARG A 115 -0.12 6.23 -14.34
C ARG A 115 0.20 5.74 -15.76
N LEU A 116 0.29 4.44 -15.98
CA LEU A 116 0.34 3.83 -17.31
C LEU A 116 -1.07 3.61 -17.91
N GLY A 117 -2.13 3.95 -17.17
CA GLY A 117 -3.52 3.71 -17.53
C GLY A 117 -4.05 2.35 -17.06
N LEU A 118 -3.29 1.63 -16.24
CA LEU A 118 -3.58 0.24 -15.86
C LEU A 118 -4.09 0.19 -14.42
N ARG A 119 -5.35 -0.21 -14.26
CA ARG A 119 -5.97 -0.33 -12.93
C ARG A 119 -5.65 -1.69 -12.32
N MET A 120 -4.96 -1.64 -11.19
CA MET A 120 -4.57 -2.81 -10.42
C MET A 120 -5.50 -3.01 -9.23
N LYS A 121 -5.67 -4.25 -8.81
CA LYS A 121 -6.14 -4.60 -7.47
C LYS A 121 -4.94 -4.94 -6.59
N ALA A 122 -5.11 -4.82 -5.28
CA ALA A 122 -4.23 -5.49 -4.33
C ALA A 122 -4.91 -6.78 -3.86
N VAL A 123 -4.13 -7.79 -3.51
CA VAL A 123 -4.63 -9.03 -2.92
C VAL A 123 -3.95 -9.23 -1.59
N TYR A 124 -4.76 -9.35 -0.55
CA TYR A 124 -4.31 -9.62 0.80
C TYR A 124 -4.47 -11.09 1.15
N LEU A 125 -3.47 -11.59 1.87
CA LEU A 125 -3.46 -12.87 2.53
C LEU A 125 -3.12 -12.66 4.00
N GLU A 126 -3.95 -13.17 4.90
CA GLU A 126 -3.66 -13.15 6.34
C GLU A 126 -2.40 -13.96 6.66
N VAL A 127 -2.16 -15.04 5.92
CA VAL A 127 -1.03 -15.95 6.09
C VAL A 127 -0.48 -16.34 4.72
N ALA A 128 0.76 -15.94 4.45
CA ALA A 128 1.55 -16.39 3.31
C ALA A 128 3.04 -16.48 3.69
N PHE A 129 3.83 -17.19 2.88
CA PHE A 129 5.26 -17.42 3.11
C PHE A 129 5.53 -17.91 4.53
N ASP A 130 6.33 -17.20 5.32
CA ASP A 130 6.72 -17.53 6.70
C ASP A 130 5.60 -17.28 7.73
N GLY A 131 4.35 -17.57 7.34
CA GLY A 131 3.18 -17.46 8.19
C GLY A 131 2.76 -16.02 8.50
N GLN A 132 3.17 -15.05 7.68
CA GLN A 132 2.92 -13.62 7.93
C GLN A 132 1.83 -13.07 7.00
N PRO A 133 1.16 -11.97 7.39
CA PRO A 133 0.32 -11.21 6.48
C PRO A 133 1.10 -10.74 5.26
N HIS A 134 0.46 -10.82 4.10
CA HIS A 134 1.10 -10.51 2.83
C HIS A 134 0.15 -9.83 1.86
N VAL A 135 0.71 -8.92 1.05
CA VAL A 135 -0.04 -8.19 0.04
C VAL A 135 0.77 -8.12 -1.25
N PHE A 136 0.10 -8.31 -2.38
CA PHE A 136 0.67 -8.27 -3.73
C PHE A 136 -0.33 -7.66 -4.72
N SER A 137 0.10 -7.42 -5.96
CA SER A 137 -0.78 -6.82 -6.98
C SER A 137 -1.47 -7.88 -7.83
N SER A 138 -2.68 -7.59 -8.30
CA SER A 138 -3.37 -8.41 -9.29
C SER A 138 -3.94 -7.54 -10.42
N TYR A 139 -3.72 -7.96 -11.65
CA TYR A 139 -4.26 -7.35 -12.86
C TYR A 139 -5.32 -8.27 -13.46
N ARG A 140 -6.47 -7.69 -13.83
CA ARG A 140 -7.55 -8.41 -14.51
C ARG A 140 -8.10 -7.58 -15.66
N ALA A 141 -8.11 -8.15 -16.86
CA ALA A 141 -8.71 -7.56 -18.04
C ALA A 141 -9.22 -8.65 -18.99
N GLY A 142 -10.53 -8.75 -19.15
CA GLY A 142 -11.14 -9.86 -19.91
C GLY A 142 -10.76 -11.22 -19.32
N GLU A 143 -10.16 -12.09 -20.14
CA GLU A 143 -9.66 -13.40 -19.70
C GLU A 143 -8.25 -13.34 -19.06
N VAL A 144 -7.57 -12.20 -19.14
CA VAL A 144 -6.24 -12.03 -18.55
C VAL A 144 -6.38 -11.83 -17.04
N ALA A 145 -5.70 -12.67 -16.28
CA ALA A 145 -5.55 -12.55 -14.83
C ALA A 145 -4.11 -12.85 -14.43
N ILE A 146 -3.41 -11.85 -13.88
CA ILE A 146 -1.99 -11.91 -13.55
C ILE A 146 -1.80 -11.43 -12.12
N ASP A 147 -1.17 -12.26 -11.30
CA ASP A 147 -0.71 -11.87 -9.97
C ASP A 147 0.77 -11.47 -10.06
N ILE A 148 1.15 -10.39 -9.39
CA ILE A 148 2.50 -9.83 -9.42
C ILE A 148 3.01 -9.76 -7.99
N GLU A 149 3.92 -10.69 -7.69
CA GLU A 149 4.61 -10.79 -6.41
C GLU A 149 5.82 -9.86 -6.38
N HIS A 150 5.83 -8.89 -5.48
CA HIS A 150 6.87 -7.86 -5.45
C HIS A 150 8.08 -8.22 -4.60
N ILE A 151 8.00 -9.29 -3.80
CA ILE A 151 9.11 -9.74 -2.95
C ILE A 151 9.99 -10.80 -3.63
N LEU A 152 9.60 -11.29 -4.81
CA LEU A 152 10.33 -12.29 -5.58
C LEU A 152 10.80 -11.73 -6.93
N PRO A 153 12.06 -12.00 -7.35
CA PRO A 153 12.58 -11.52 -8.63
C PRO A 153 11.83 -12.12 -9.83
N ASP A 154 11.34 -13.35 -9.72
CA ASP A 154 10.51 -14.03 -10.73
C ASP A 154 9.01 -13.94 -10.39
N GLY A 155 8.61 -12.86 -9.72
CA GLY A 155 7.26 -12.68 -9.20
C GLY A 155 6.20 -12.20 -10.21
N PHE A 156 6.57 -11.95 -11.47
CA PHE A 156 5.59 -11.58 -12.49
C PHE A 156 4.79 -12.79 -12.96
N ASP A 157 3.46 -12.67 -12.97
CA ASP A 157 2.53 -13.78 -13.23
C ASP A 157 2.67 -14.95 -12.24
N TYR A 158 2.89 -14.61 -10.97
CA TYR A 158 3.13 -15.56 -9.89
C TYR A 158 1.90 -16.40 -9.58
N LYS A 159 2.02 -17.72 -9.74
CA LYS A 159 0.90 -18.67 -9.56
C LYS A 159 0.78 -19.23 -8.13
N GLY A 160 1.76 -18.99 -7.27
CA GLY A 160 1.87 -19.65 -5.96
C GLY A 160 0.73 -19.35 -4.99
N HIS A 161 -0.05 -18.29 -5.22
CA HIS A 161 -1.19 -17.94 -4.38
C HIS A 161 -2.56 -18.26 -5.00
N LEU A 162 -2.63 -18.68 -6.27
CA LEU A 162 -3.92 -18.78 -6.99
C LEU A 162 -4.94 -19.72 -6.32
N GLY A 163 -4.47 -20.83 -5.75
CA GLY A 163 -5.31 -21.80 -5.07
C GLY A 163 -5.67 -21.44 -3.62
N ASN A 164 -5.19 -20.31 -3.09
CA ASN A 164 -5.48 -19.93 -1.72
C ASN A 164 -6.94 -19.42 -1.61
N PRO A 165 -7.81 -20.09 -0.81
CA PRO A 165 -9.21 -19.71 -0.71
C PRO A 165 -9.44 -18.47 0.16
N LEU A 166 -8.42 -18.00 0.88
CA LEU A 166 -8.47 -16.86 1.80
C LEU A 166 -8.01 -15.54 1.16
N ARG A 167 -7.84 -15.51 -0.17
CA ARG A 167 -7.50 -14.30 -0.91
C ARG A 167 -8.59 -13.25 -0.75
N VAL A 168 -8.22 -12.08 -0.27
CA VAL A 168 -9.12 -10.93 -0.21
C VAL A 168 -8.63 -9.88 -1.22
N GLU A 169 -9.43 -9.63 -2.25
CA GLU A 169 -9.14 -8.56 -3.20
C GLU A 169 -9.50 -7.20 -2.58
N TRP A 170 -8.57 -6.26 -2.69
CA TRP A 170 -8.73 -4.88 -2.30
C TRP A 170 -8.68 -3.98 -3.52
N ASP A 171 -9.62 -3.03 -3.56
CA ASP A 171 -9.49 -1.87 -4.43
C ASP A 171 -8.49 -0.86 -3.85
N GLU A 172 -8.39 0.30 -4.49
CA GLU A 172 -7.51 1.39 -4.06
C GLU A 172 -7.78 1.82 -2.62
N ALA A 173 -9.05 1.89 -2.21
CA ALA A 173 -9.42 2.26 -0.85
C ALA A 173 -8.99 1.20 0.17
N GLY A 174 -9.12 -0.10 -0.17
CA GLY A 174 -8.62 -1.19 0.65
C GLY A 174 -7.11 -1.17 0.84
N LEU A 175 -6.35 -0.91 -0.22
CA LEU A 175 -4.89 -0.75 -0.13
C LEU A 175 -4.48 0.46 0.74
N LEU A 176 -5.18 1.60 0.58
CA LEU A 176 -4.95 2.79 1.41
C LEU A 176 -5.33 2.54 2.89
N ALA A 177 -6.34 1.72 3.14
CA ALA A 177 -6.72 1.33 4.50
C ALA A 177 -5.56 0.60 5.20
N ASP A 178 -4.86 -0.29 4.49
CA ASP A 178 -3.72 -1.05 5.04
C ASP A 178 -2.51 -0.13 5.35
N ILE A 179 -2.36 0.98 4.63
CA ILE A 179 -1.37 2.03 4.97
C ILE A 179 -1.74 2.71 6.28
N TYR A 180 -3.00 3.08 6.48
CA TYR A 180 -3.45 3.67 7.75
C TYR A 180 -3.31 2.66 8.91
N HIS A 181 -3.62 1.38 8.67
CA HIS A 181 -3.42 0.30 9.63
C HIS A 181 -1.95 0.15 10.01
N SER A 182 -1.05 0.04 9.03
CA SER A 182 0.39 -0.08 9.25
C SER A 182 0.96 1.13 10.01
N ARG A 183 0.50 2.35 9.70
CA ARG A 183 0.86 3.54 10.51
C ARG A 183 0.31 3.45 11.94
N GLY A 184 -0.91 2.96 12.10
CA GLY A 184 -1.53 2.72 13.40
C GLY A 184 -0.68 1.78 14.25
N ASN A 185 -0.14 0.71 13.66
CA ASN A 185 0.74 -0.25 14.34
C ASN A 185 2.00 0.44 14.88
N LEU A 186 2.63 1.34 14.12
CA LEU A 186 3.80 2.09 14.62
C LEU A 186 3.48 2.91 15.89
N PHE A 187 2.28 3.53 15.96
CA PHE A 187 1.85 4.24 17.16
C PHE A 187 1.48 3.29 18.30
N PHE A 188 0.89 2.14 17.97
CA PHE A 188 0.55 1.10 18.95
C PHE A 188 1.81 0.55 19.62
N GLU A 189 2.82 0.18 18.84
CA GLU A 189 4.13 -0.27 19.31
C GLU A 189 4.82 0.78 20.19
N SER A 190 4.64 2.06 19.85
CA SER A 190 5.12 3.20 20.64
C SER A 190 4.24 3.52 21.86
N ARG A 191 3.27 2.65 22.20
CA ARG A 191 2.27 2.82 23.28
C ARG A 191 1.45 4.11 23.20
N ARG A 192 1.40 4.75 22.02
CA ARG A 192 0.57 5.92 21.71
C ARG A 192 -0.80 5.48 21.22
N PHE A 193 -1.51 4.74 22.06
CA PHE A 193 -2.76 4.07 21.70
C PHE A 193 -3.84 5.03 21.19
N GLY A 194 -3.91 6.26 21.71
CA GLY A 194 -4.85 7.27 21.25
C GLY A 194 -4.64 7.68 19.78
N ASP A 195 -3.40 7.72 19.31
CA ASP A 195 -3.09 8.02 17.91
C ASP A 195 -3.25 6.78 17.02
N ALA A 196 -2.93 5.60 17.53
CA ALA A 196 -3.22 4.33 16.86
C ALA A 196 -4.72 4.19 16.56
N VAL A 197 -5.60 4.44 17.55
CA VAL A 197 -7.06 4.43 17.38
C VAL A 197 -7.50 5.36 16.25
N LYS A 198 -6.98 6.61 16.19
CA LYS A 198 -7.34 7.55 15.11
C LYS A 198 -6.97 7.03 13.73
N LEU A 199 -5.86 6.32 13.60
CA LEU A 199 -5.41 5.75 12.32
C LEU A 199 -6.18 4.49 11.95
N TYR A 200 -6.49 3.62 12.90
CA TYR A 200 -7.36 2.47 12.63
C TYR A 200 -8.78 2.90 12.26
N GLN A 201 -9.32 3.97 12.87
CA GLN A 201 -10.59 4.57 12.45
C GLN A 201 -10.55 5.04 11.00
N LYS A 202 -9.43 5.61 10.54
CA LYS A 202 -9.23 6.00 9.15
C LYS A 202 -9.16 4.80 8.22
N ALA A 203 -8.47 3.73 8.62
CA ALA A 203 -8.43 2.46 7.89
C ALA A 203 -9.86 1.89 7.73
N LEU A 204 -10.63 1.81 8.81
CA LEU A 204 -12.00 1.30 8.79
C LEU A 204 -12.97 2.19 8.00
N ARG A 205 -12.72 3.50 7.92
CA ARG A 205 -13.50 4.41 7.07
C ARG A 205 -13.31 4.13 5.58
N LEU A 206 -12.12 3.66 5.18
CA LEU A 206 -11.84 3.26 3.79
C LEU A 206 -12.29 1.83 3.50
N ASN A 207 -12.10 0.93 4.47
CA ASN A 207 -12.48 -0.47 4.36
C ASN A 207 -13.08 -0.97 5.69
N LEU A 208 -14.41 -0.97 5.78
CA LEU A 208 -15.16 -1.41 6.96
C LEU A 208 -14.88 -2.88 7.34
N LYS A 209 -14.50 -3.69 6.35
CA LYS A 209 -14.18 -5.12 6.47
C LYS A 209 -12.69 -5.39 6.73
N HIS A 210 -11.91 -4.37 7.08
CA HIS A 210 -10.50 -4.54 7.42
C HIS A 210 -10.34 -5.15 8.83
N ASN A 211 -10.38 -6.47 8.90
CA ASN A 211 -10.39 -7.23 10.16
C ASN A 211 -9.22 -6.89 11.08
N GLN A 212 -8.00 -6.80 10.55
CA GLN A 212 -6.81 -6.45 11.34
C GLN A 212 -6.87 -5.04 11.94
N ALA A 213 -7.42 -4.05 11.22
CA ALA A 213 -7.59 -2.70 11.75
C ALA A 213 -8.66 -2.66 12.85
N ARG A 214 -9.74 -3.43 12.69
CA ARG A 214 -10.78 -3.57 13.73
C ARG A 214 -10.22 -4.21 14.99
N LEU A 215 -9.48 -5.32 14.84
CA LEU A 215 -8.84 -6.02 15.96
C LEU A 215 -7.87 -5.10 16.69
N ASN A 216 -6.92 -4.50 15.97
CA ASN A 216 -5.90 -3.65 16.58
C ASN A 216 -6.48 -2.38 17.20
N MET A 217 -7.58 -1.84 16.65
CA MET A 217 -8.33 -0.76 17.29
C MET A 217 -8.98 -1.20 18.60
N GLY A 218 -9.57 -2.40 18.63
CA GLY A 218 -10.13 -2.97 19.86
C GLY A 218 -9.08 -3.14 20.94
N LEU A 219 -7.90 -3.68 20.58
CA LEU A 219 -6.75 -3.79 21.49
C LEU A 219 -6.28 -2.41 21.99
N ALA A 220 -6.13 -1.44 21.08
CA ALA A 220 -5.72 -0.08 21.44
C ALA A 220 -6.73 0.62 22.37
N LEU A 221 -8.03 0.39 22.18
CA LEU A 221 -9.08 0.90 23.07
C LEU A 221 -9.03 0.23 24.45
N ALA A 222 -8.75 -1.07 24.51
CA ALA A 222 -8.59 -1.78 25.78
C ALA A 222 -7.40 -1.25 26.58
N GLU A 223 -6.25 -1.00 25.93
CA GLU A 223 -5.06 -0.38 26.54
C GLU A 223 -5.33 1.03 27.07
N LEU A 224 -6.29 1.76 26.49
CA LEU A 224 -6.76 3.06 26.98
C LEU A 224 -7.80 2.95 28.11
N GLY A 225 -8.13 1.74 28.58
CA GLY A 225 -9.20 1.51 29.56
C GLY A 225 -10.62 1.68 29.00
N ARG A 226 -10.79 1.84 27.69
CA ARG A 226 -12.08 2.01 26.99
C ARG A 226 -12.68 0.66 26.60
N THR A 227 -12.65 -0.32 27.53
CA THR A 227 -13.00 -1.72 27.28
C THR A 227 -14.42 -1.92 26.76
N ARG A 228 -15.38 -1.08 27.19
CA ARG A 228 -16.77 -1.15 26.68
C ARG A 228 -16.86 -0.81 25.19
N GLU A 229 -16.05 0.14 24.71
CA GLU A 229 -16.02 0.50 23.29
C GLU A 229 -15.30 -0.57 22.47
N ALA A 230 -14.21 -1.12 23.01
CA ALA A 230 -13.50 -2.25 22.40
C ALA A 230 -14.44 -3.45 22.21
N ALA A 231 -15.19 -3.84 23.26
CA ALA A 231 -16.11 -4.97 23.20
C ALA A 231 -17.20 -4.76 22.14
N ARG A 232 -17.80 -3.57 22.04
CA ARG A 232 -18.78 -3.26 20.99
C ARG A 232 -18.16 -3.38 19.59
N LEU A 233 -17.00 -2.75 19.39
CA LEU A 233 -16.32 -2.75 18.10
C LEU A 233 -16.01 -4.17 17.58
N LEU A 234 -15.68 -5.08 18.49
CA LEU A 234 -15.33 -6.47 18.17
C LEU A 234 -16.55 -7.40 18.05
N GLN A 235 -17.70 -7.01 18.62
CA GLN A 235 -18.95 -7.78 18.52
C GLN A 235 -19.81 -7.36 17.33
N GLU A 236 -19.68 -6.11 16.87
CA GLU A 236 -20.41 -5.60 15.72
C GLU A 236 -19.84 -6.18 14.41
N PRO A 237 -20.67 -6.81 13.56
CA PRO A 237 -20.23 -7.25 12.25
C PRO A 237 -19.84 -6.03 11.38
N PRO A 238 -18.88 -6.21 10.45
CA PRO A 238 -18.42 -5.15 9.57
C PRO A 238 -19.43 -4.74 8.49
#